data_AF-A0A2D4P4V8-F1
#
_entry.id   AF-A0A2D4P4V8-F1
#
_cell.length_a   1.000
_cell.length_b   1.000
_cell.length_c   1.000
_cell.angle_alpha   90.00
_cell.angle_beta   90.00
_cell.angle_gamma   90.00
#
_symmetry.space_group_name_H-M   'P 1'
#
loop_
_entity.id
_entity.type
_entity.pdbx_description
1 polymer ?
#
loop_
_entity_poly.entity_id
_entity_poly.type
_entity_poly.pdbx_seq_one_letter_code
_entity_poly.pdbx_strand_id
1 'polypeptide(L)'
;NSQKSTYTTIIIGLPDGWEEARDYDGKVFYIDHNTKQTSWIDPRDRLTKPLSFADCVGDELPWGWEAAYDHQIGVYYIDHINQTTQIEDPRKQWRQEQEKMLKDYLTVAQDALSTKKELFHVKEQRLALALGEYVRLNDVYKEKSSSYTSRMYQRHMYDV
;
A
#
# COMPACT_ATOMS: atom_id res chain seq x y z
N ASN A 1 -28.85 23.77 23.64
CA ASN A 1 -28.06 22.68 24.21
C ASN A 1 -26.84 22.41 23.35
N SER A 2 -25.81 23.28 23.45
CA SER A 2 -24.52 23.03 22.81
C SER A 2 -23.66 22.24 23.79
N GLN A 3 -23.44 20.96 23.48
CA GLN A 3 -22.42 20.16 24.12
C GLN A 3 -21.06 20.75 23.74
N LYS A 4 -20.49 21.58 24.62
CA LYS A 4 -19.05 21.89 24.57
C LYS A 4 -18.34 20.62 25.01
N SER A 5 -17.70 19.94 24.06
CA SER A 5 -16.91 18.74 24.32
C SER A 5 -15.79 19.09 25.31
N THR A 6 -15.98 18.74 26.58
CA THR A 6 -14.96 18.85 27.62
C THR A 6 -14.01 17.69 27.46
N TYR A 7 -13.06 17.79 26.53
CA TYR A 7 -11.86 16.98 26.61
C TYR A 7 -11.10 17.47 27.84
N THR A 8 -11.02 16.61 28.85
CA THR A 8 -10.22 16.81 30.05
C THR A 8 -8.76 16.94 29.62
N THR A 9 -8.33 18.17 29.33
CA THR A 9 -6.93 18.55 29.21
C THR A 9 -6.26 18.20 30.53
N ILE A 10 -5.61 17.04 30.58
CA ILE A 10 -4.59 16.76 31.59
C ILE A 10 -3.62 17.92 31.48
N ILE A 11 -3.49 18.72 32.54
CA ILE A 11 -2.66 19.92 32.57
C ILE A 11 -1.20 19.49 32.60
N ILE A 12 -0.72 19.01 31.46
CA ILE A 12 0.70 18.89 31.17
C ILE A 12 1.19 20.31 30.88
N GLY A 13 2.06 20.83 31.75
CA GLY A 13 2.75 22.08 31.52
C GLY A 13 3.52 22.03 30.19
N LEU A 14 3.87 23.20 29.66
CA LEU A 14 4.79 23.25 28.52
C LEU A 14 6.12 22.56 28.91
N PRO A 15 6.77 21.85 27.97
CA PRO A 15 8.09 21.27 28.22
C PRO A 15 9.10 22.34 28.62
N ASP A 16 10.19 21.94 29.26
CA ASP A 16 11.21 22.88 29.71
C ASP A 16 11.79 23.69 28.54
N GLY A 17 11.94 25.01 28.76
CA GLY A 17 12.35 25.95 27.74
C GLY A 17 11.27 26.32 26.70
N TRP A 18 10.01 25.90 26.84
CA TRP A 18 8.91 26.35 25.99
C TRP A 18 8.06 27.43 26.66
N GLU A 19 7.68 28.45 25.87
CA GLU A 19 6.82 29.55 26.31
C GLU A 19 5.64 29.74 25.35
N GLU A 20 4.45 30.02 25.89
CA GLU A 20 3.26 30.39 25.12
C GLU A 20 3.19 31.91 24.99
N ALA A 21 3.07 32.42 23.77
CA ALA A 21 2.92 33.83 23.45
C ALA A 21 1.74 34.05 22.51
N ARG A 22 1.33 35.31 22.33
CA ARG A 22 0.26 35.70 21.41
C ARG A 22 0.75 36.78 20.46
N ASP A 23 0.35 36.66 19.20
CA ASP A 23 0.62 37.70 18.21
C ASP A 23 -0.34 38.89 18.37
N TYR A 24 -0.21 39.88 17.47
CA TYR A 24 -1.07 41.08 17.46
C TYR A 24 -2.55 40.77 17.19
N ASP A 25 -2.82 39.68 16.47
CA ASP A 25 -4.16 39.21 16.13
C ASP A 25 -4.74 38.30 17.23
N GLY A 26 -3.97 38.06 18.29
CA GLY A 26 -4.33 37.21 19.43
C GLY A 26 -4.17 35.71 19.17
N LYS A 27 -3.58 35.30 18.05
CA LYS A 27 -3.25 33.90 17.75
C LYS A 27 -2.12 33.44 18.65
N VAL A 28 -2.31 32.28 19.27
CA VAL A 28 -1.32 31.68 20.15
C VAL A 28 -0.20 31.06 19.30
N PHE A 29 1.04 31.30 19.71
CA PHE A 29 2.23 30.64 19.18
C PHE A 29 3.17 30.26 20.32
N TYR A 30 4.11 29.37 20.03
CA TYR A 30 5.02 28.80 21.03
C TYR A 30 6.46 29.17 20.71
N ILE A 31 7.23 29.52 21.73
CA ILE A 31 8.64 29.91 21.65
C ILE A 31 9.46 28.80 22.29
N ASP A 32 10.35 28.18 21.53
CA ASP A 32 11.34 27.23 22.05
C ASP A 32 12.65 27.97 22.35
N HIS A 33 12.91 28.20 23.63
CA HIS A 33 14.12 28.85 24.12
C HIS A 33 15.37 27.97 24.00
N ASN A 34 15.23 26.66 23.81
CA ASN A 34 16.36 25.75 23.63
C ASN A 34 16.94 25.91 22.22
N THR A 35 16.07 25.94 21.21
CA THR A 35 16.46 26.07 19.80
C THR A 35 16.41 27.50 19.27
N LYS A 36 15.87 28.44 20.06
CA LYS A 36 15.64 29.85 19.70
C LYS A 36 14.74 29.99 18.46
N GLN A 37 13.71 29.14 18.38
CA GLN A 37 12.74 29.13 17.29
C GLN A 37 11.33 29.40 17.80
N THR A 38 10.46 29.81 16.90
CA THR A 38 9.03 29.96 17.16
C THR A 38 8.24 28.97 16.29
N SER A 39 7.11 28.51 16.81
CA SER A 39 6.26 27.54 16.12
C SER A 39 4.78 27.82 16.39
N TRP A 40 3.95 27.57 15.38
CA TRP A 40 2.49 27.58 15.52
C TRP A 40 1.93 26.29 16.11
N ILE A 41 2.78 25.27 16.28
CA ILE A 41 2.42 23.95 16.78
C ILE A 41 2.68 23.90 18.29
N ASP A 42 1.68 23.51 19.08
CA ASP A 42 1.88 23.25 20.51
C ASP A 42 2.85 22.07 20.68
N PRO A 43 3.96 22.21 21.41
CA PRO A 43 4.90 21.10 21.63
C PRO A 43 4.22 19.88 22.29
N ARG A 44 3.11 20.08 23.00
CA ARG A 44 2.31 19.03 23.64
C ARG A 44 1.39 18.30 22.65
N ASP A 45 1.04 18.91 21.52
CA ASP A 45 0.17 18.30 20.52
C ASP A 45 0.75 17.00 19.97
N ARG A 46 2.07 16.83 19.99
CA ARG A 46 2.71 15.57 19.58
C ARG A 46 2.27 14.38 20.44
N LEU A 47 1.87 14.62 21.69
CA LEU A 47 1.43 13.59 22.63
C LEU A 47 -0.08 13.30 22.53
N THR A 48 -0.86 14.26 22.04
CA THR A 48 -2.32 14.21 22.08
C THR A 48 -2.96 14.07 20.70
N LYS A 49 -2.31 14.56 19.64
CA LYS A 49 -2.81 14.46 18.26
C LYS A 49 -2.30 13.21 17.55
N PRO A 50 -3.08 12.67 16.61
CA PRO A 50 -2.63 11.58 15.77
C PRO A 50 -1.40 11.99 14.96
N LEU A 51 -0.37 11.14 14.95
CA LEU A 51 0.88 11.42 14.23
C LEU A 51 0.74 11.22 12.72
N SER A 52 -0.28 10.49 12.29
CA SER A 52 -0.54 10.19 10.89
C SER A 52 -2.01 10.36 10.53
N PHE A 53 -2.29 10.51 9.24
CA PHE A 53 -3.66 10.51 8.71
C PHE A 53 -4.41 9.20 8.98
N ALA A 54 -3.70 8.09 9.19
CA ALA A 54 -4.32 6.80 9.46
C ALA A 54 -4.92 6.72 10.88
N ASP A 55 -4.36 7.48 11.82
CA ASP A 55 -4.79 7.48 13.23
C ASP A 55 -5.85 8.55 13.53
N CYS A 56 -6.22 9.36 12.52
CA CYS A 56 -7.22 10.41 12.68
C CYS A 56 -8.63 9.82 12.86
N VAL A 57 -9.32 10.25 13.92
CA VAL A 57 -10.70 9.84 14.21
C VAL A 57 -11.64 11.05 14.09
N GLY A 58 -12.71 10.89 13.31
CA GLY A 58 -13.74 11.92 13.15
C GLY A 58 -13.21 13.20 12.50
N ASP A 59 -13.30 14.31 13.22
CA ASP A 59 -12.94 15.66 12.75
C ASP A 59 -11.53 16.09 13.16
N GLU A 60 -10.77 15.21 13.80
CA GLU A 60 -9.40 15.50 14.22
C GLU A 60 -8.45 15.50 13.02
N LEU A 61 -7.49 16.44 13.04
CA LEU A 61 -6.41 16.58 12.08
C LEU A 61 -5.09 16.09 12.70
N PRO A 62 -4.17 15.56 11.90
CA PRO A 62 -2.91 15.07 12.42
C PRO A 62 -2.01 16.20 12.93
N TRP A 63 -0.99 15.82 13.68
CA TRP A 63 0.00 16.75 14.20
C TRP A 63 0.58 17.62 13.07
N GLY A 64 0.64 18.93 13.31
CA GLY A 64 1.08 19.93 12.33
C GLY A 64 0.00 20.48 11.41
N TRP A 65 -1.20 19.88 11.37
CA TRP A 65 -2.32 20.39 10.57
C TRP A 65 -3.30 21.21 11.41
N GLU A 66 -3.75 22.33 10.83
CA GLU A 66 -4.74 23.24 11.42
C GLU A 66 -5.86 23.52 10.41
N ALA A 67 -7.12 23.48 10.87
CA ALA A 67 -8.26 23.96 10.10
C ALA A 67 -8.50 25.43 10.44
N ALA A 68 -8.47 26.30 9.44
CA ALA A 68 -8.73 27.72 9.56
C ALA A 68 -9.96 28.11 8.75
N TYR A 69 -10.56 29.25 9.07
CA TYR A 69 -11.74 29.77 8.39
C TYR A 69 -11.46 31.16 7.85
N ASP A 70 -11.68 31.34 6.54
CA ASP A 70 -11.72 32.63 5.88
C ASP A 70 -13.18 32.92 5.46
N HIS A 71 -13.63 34.16 5.61
CA HIS A 71 -14.97 34.58 5.20
C HIS A 71 -15.23 34.43 3.69
N GLN A 72 -14.21 34.59 2.85
CA GLN A 72 -14.33 34.54 1.40
C GLN A 72 -14.28 33.11 0.84
N ILE A 73 -13.39 32.29 1.40
CA ILE A 73 -13.06 30.96 0.85
C ILE A 73 -13.75 29.84 1.67
N GLY A 74 -14.09 30.11 2.93
CA GLY A 74 -14.61 29.13 3.86
C GLY A 74 -13.50 28.43 4.64
N VAL A 75 -13.74 27.15 4.97
CA VAL A 75 -12.75 26.34 5.71
C VAL A 75 -11.62 25.93 4.77
N TYR A 76 -10.40 26.16 5.21
CA TYR A 76 -9.18 25.72 4.55
C TYR A 76 -8.21 25.10 5.57
N TYR A 77 -7.21 24.40 5.07
CA TYR A 77 -6.27 23.61 5.87
C TYR A 77 -4.86 24.16 5.72
N ILE A 78 -4.14 24.25 6.84
CA ILE A 78 -2.77 24.74 6.93
C ILE A 78 -1.90 23.60 7.41
N ASP A 79 -0.83 23.31 6.67
CA ASP A 79 0.24 22.40 7.09
C ASP A 79 1.42 23.22 7.61
N HIS A 80 1.61 23.23 8.92
CA HIS A 80 2.69 23.97 9.57
C HIS A 80 4.06 23.31 9.43
N ILE A 81 4.11 22.02 9.06
CA ILE A 81 5.36 21.29 8.86
C ILE A 81 5.93 21.65 7.50
N ASN A 82 5.10 21.57 6.45
CA ASN A 82 5.51 21.88 5.08
C ASN A 82 5.28 23.36 4.70
N GLN A 83 4.68 24.15 5.59
CA GLN A 83 4.36 25.56 5.38
C GLN A 83 3.48 25.79 4.15
N THR A 84 2.49 24.92 3.95
CA THR A 84 1.56 24.99 2.82
C THR A 84 0.13 25.25 3.30
N THR A 85 -0.70 25.75 2.38
CA THR A 85 -2.14 25.92 2.62
C THR A 85 -2.92 25.33 1.47
N GLN A 86 -4.07 24.75 1.76
CA GLN A 86 -4.91 24.11 0.76
C GLN A 86 -6.40 24.19 1.15
N ILE A 87 -7.27 24.21 0.14
CA ILE A 87 -8.73 24.23 0.34
C ILE A 87 -9.26 22.83 0.63
N GLU A 88 -8.67 21.81 0.00
CA GLU A 88 -9.14 20.43 0.12
C GLU A 88 -8.75 19.80 1.47
N ASP A 89 -9.66 19.00 2.04
CA ASP A 89 -9.40 18.27 3.28
C ASP A 89 -8.31 17.21 3.05
N PRO A 90 -7.14 17.35 3.71
CA PRO A 90 -6.01 16.44 3.49
C PRO A 90 -6.35 14.99 3.87
N ARG A 91 -7.31 14.76 4.77
CA ARG A 91 -7.78 13.40 5.13
C ARG A 91 -8.58 12.76 4.00
N LYS A 92 -9.29 13.57 3.20
CA LYS A 92 -10.00 13.07 2.01
C LYS A 92 -9.00 12.70 0.93
N GLN A 93 -8.02 13.57 0.68
CA GLN A 93 -6.94 13.29 -0.28
C GLN A 93 -6.19 12.01 0.10
N TRP A 94 -5.76 11.90 1.36
CA TRP A 94 -5.07 10.71 1.86
C TRP A 94 -5.90 9.42 1.66
N ARG A 95 -7.20 9.43 2.02
CA ARG A 95 -8.07 8.27 1.80
C ARG A 95 -8.22 7.91 0.32
N GLN A 96 -8.34 8.90 -0.55
CA GLN A 96 -8.42 8.67 -2.00
C GLN A 96 -7.13 8.06 -2.54
N GLU A 97 -5.97 8.53 -2.09
CA GLU A 97 -4.67 7.96 -2.47
C GLU A 97 -4.52 6.52 -2.01
N GLN A 98 -4.91 6.22 -0.76
CA GLN A 98 -4.89 4.84 -0.26
C GLN A 98 -5.83 3.93 -1.07
N GLU A 99 -7.04 4.40 -1.37
CA GLU A 99 -7.99 3.64 -2.19
C GLU A 99 -7.44 3.40 -3.60
N LYS A 100 -6.83 4.43 -4.21
CA LYS A 100 -6.20 4.33 -5.53
C LYS A 100 -5.07 3.30 -5.52
N MET A 101 -4.17 3.36 -4.55
CA MET A 101 -3.06 2.42 -4.42
C MET A 101 -3.56 0.97 -4.33
N LEU A 102 -4.60 0.72 -3.53
CA LEU A 102 -5.18 -0.61 -3.38
C LEU A 102 -5.85 -1.10 -4.68
N LYS A 103 -6.52 -0.22 -5.42
CA LYS A 103 -7.09 -0.54 -6.74
C LYS A 103 -6.01 -0.89 -7.77
N ASP A 104 -4.91 -0.12 -7.79
CA ASP A 104 -3.79 -0.37 -8.69
C ASP A 104 -3.17 -1.74 -8.39
N TYR A 105 -2.94 -2.06 -7.11
CA TYR A 105 -2.44 -3.37 -6.70
C TYR A 105 -3.38 -4.51 -7.07
N LEU A 106 -4.69 -4.34 -6.84
CA LEU A 106 -5.70 -5.34 -7.19
C LEU A 106 -5.67 -5.64 -8.70
N THR A 107 -5.54 -4.60 -9.53
CA THR A 107 -5.49 -4.72 -10.98
C THR A 107 -4.27 -5.54 -11.42
N VAL A 108 -3.09 -5.18 -10.91
CA VAL A 108 -1.85 -5.91 -11.20
C VAL A 108 -1.94 -7.38 -10.76
N ALA A 109 -2.52 -7.63 -9.59
CA ALA A 109 -2.71 -8.99 -9.09
C ALA A 109 -3.66 -9.82 -9.97
N GLN A 110 -4.73 -9.20 -10.48
CA GLN A 110 -5.68 -9.83 -11.40
C GLN A 110 -5.00 -10.18 -12.73
N ASP A 111 -4.24 -9.24 -13.31
CA ASP A 111 -3.50 -9.45 -14.56
C ASP A 111 -2.46 -10.56 -14.43
N ALA A 112 -1.71 -10.57 -13.33
CA ALA A 112 -0.74 -11.62 -13.02
C ALA A 112 -1.41 -12.99 -12.90
N LEU A 113 -2.60 -13.04 -12.28
CA LEU A 113 -3.37 -14.26 -12.13
C LEU A 113 -3.94 -14.75 -13.47
N SER A 114 -4.42 -13.84 -14.34
CA SER A 114 -4.85 -14.19 -15.69
C SER A 114 -3.71 -14.78 -16.52
N THR A 115 -2.58 -14.07 -16.56
CA THR A 115 -1.35 -14.52 -17.24
C THR A 115 -0.92 -15.90 -16.74
N LYS A 116 -0.98 -16.13 -15.42
CA LYS A 116 -0.62 -17.43 -14.84
C LYS A 116 -1.57 -18.54 -15.26
N LYS A 117 -2.87 -18.27 -15.39
CA LYS A 117 -3.87 -19.23 -15.88
C LYS A 117 -3.63 -19.59 -17.35
N GLU A 118 -3.36 -18.60 -18.20
CA GLU A 118 -3.03 -18.83 -19.61
C GLU A 118 -1.77 -19.69 -19.75
N LEU A 119 -0.72 -19.36 -18.99
CA LEU A 119 0.52 -20.13 -18.97
C LEU A 119 0.29 -21.57 -18.48
N PHE A 120 -0.54 -21.75 -17.46
CA PHE A 120 -0.90 -23.07 -16.97
C PHE A 120 -1.60 -23.89 -18.06
N HIS A 121 -2.58 -23.29 -18.75
CA HIS A 121 -3.29 -23.94 -19.84
C HIS A 121 -2.35 -24.36 -20.99
N VAL A 122 -1.42 -23.48 -21.38
CA VAL A 122 -0.40 -23.81 -22.39
C VAL A 122 0.48 -24.97 -21.94
N LYS A 123 0.84 -25.03 -20.66
CA LYS A 123 1.64 -26.14 -20.12
C LYS A 123 0.88 -27.46 -20.16
N GLU A 124 -0.41 -27.48 -19.86
CA GLU A 124 -1.24 -28.68 -19.97
C GLU A 124 -1.29 -29.19 -21.42
N GLN A 125 -1.53 -28.29 -22.38
CA GLN A 125 -1.53 -28.64 -23.79
C GLN A 125 -0.17 -29.20 -24.25
N ARG A 126 0.94 -28.55 -23.87
CA ARG A 126 2.30 -29.01 -24.20
C ARG A 126 2.61 -30.37 -23.57
N LEU A 127 2.17 -30.60 -22.34
CA LEU A 127 2.33 -31.89 -21.67
C LEU A 127 1.57 -32.99 -22.40
N ALA A 128 0.33 -32.74 -22.82
CA ALA A 128 -0.46 -33.71 -23.57
C ALA A 128 0.22 -34.09 -24.90
N LEU A 129 0.75 -33.11 -25.62
CA LEU A 129 1.51 -33.35 -26.86
C LEU A 129 2.77 -34.18 -26.61
N ALA A 130 3.56 -33.85 -25.59
CA ALA A 130 4.78 -34.59 -25.25
C ALA A 130 4.48 -36.04 -24.86
N LEU A 131 3.40 -36.28 -24.11
CA LEU A 131 2.94 -37.64 -23.79
C LEU A 131 2.52 -38.41 -25.04
N GLY A 132 1.81 -37.78 -25.97
CA GLY A 132 1.44 -38.39 -27.25
C GLY A 132 2.66 -38.77 -28.10
N GLU A 133 3.65 -37.88 -28.21
CA GLU A 133 4.90 -38.17 -28.91
C GLU A 133 5.69 -39.31 -28.26
N TYR A 134 5.75 -39.32 -26.92
CA TYR A 134 6.41 -40.38 -26.16
C TYR A 134 5.78 -41.75 -26.43
N VAL A 135 4.45 -41.85 -26.38
CA VAL A 135 3.72 -43.11 -26.66
C VAL A 135 4.05 -43.61 -28.06
N ARG A 136 3.96 -42.72 -29.07
CA ARG A 136 4.28 -43.06 -30.46
C ARG A 136 5.71 -43.58 -30.61
N LEU A 137 6.69 -42.92 -30.01
CA LEU A 137 8.09 -43.34 -30.06
C LEU A 137 8.31 -44.70 -29.38
N ASN A 138 7.62 -44.94 -28.26
CA ASN A 138 7.69 -46.20 -27.54
C ASN A 138 7.11 -47.37 -28.36
N ASP A 139 6.01 -47.14 -29.07
CA ASP A 139 5.41 -48.16 -29.94
C ASP A 139 6.34 -48.54 -31.10
N VAL A 140 6.90 -47.54 -31.80
CA VAL A 140 7.90 -47.75 -32.86
C VAL A 140 9.12 -48.52 -32.33
N TYR A 141 9.58 -48.20 -31.11
CA TYR A 141 10.69 -48.92 -30.48
C TYR A 141 10.36 -50.39 -30.22
N LYS A 142 9.16 -50.69 -29.69
CA LYS A 142 8.71 -52.06 -29.43
C LYS A 142 8.60 -52.86 -30.72
N GLU A 143 8.00 -52.31 -31.77
CA GLU A 143 7.91 -52.96 -33.08
C GLU A 143 9.28 -53.29 -33.66
N LYS A 144 10.23 -52.34 -33.55
CA LYS A 144 11.61 -52.56 -34.01
C LYS A 144 12.33 -53.62 -33.19
N SER A 145 12.14 -53.64 -31.86
CA SER A 145 12.68 -54.66 -30.96
C SER A 145 12.14 -56.05 -31.29
N SER A 146 10.82 -56.20 -31.45
CA SER A 146 10.18 -57.45 -31.87
C SER A 146 10.64 -57.93 -33.25
N SER A 147 10.83 -57.00 -34.19
CA SER A 147 11.38 -57.32 -35.53
C SER A 147 12.84 -57.76 -35.48
N TYR A 148 13.65 -57.17 -34.58
CA TYR A 148 15.05 -57.56 -34.38
C TYR A 148 15.15 -58.95 -33.75
N THR A 149 14.32 -59.25 -32.75
CA THR A 149 14.25 -60.60 -32.15
C THR A 149 13.74 -61.62 -33.15
N SER A 150 12.70 -61.31 -33.95
CA SER A 150 12.20 -62.25 -34.97
C SER A 150 13.25 -62.56 -36.04
N ARG A 151 14.04 -61.56 -36.48
CA ARG A 151 15.17 -61.79 -37.40
C ARG A 151 16.28 -62.65 -36.77
N MET A 152 16.55 -62.50 -35.48
CA MET A 152 17.49 -63.37 -34.76
C MET A 152 16.99 -64.82 -34.70
N TYR A 153 15.69 -65.03 -34.45
CA TYR A 153 15.08 -66.37 -34.47
C TYR A 153 14.99 -66.98 -35.87
N GLN A 154 14.79 -66.17 -36.92
CA GLN A 154 14.83 -66.66 -38.32
C GLN A 154 16.24 -67.01 -38.78
N ARG A 155 17.30 -66.34 -38.29
CA ARG A 155 18.68 -66.67 -38.67
C ARG A 155 19.17 -68.00 -38.08
N HIS A 156 18.60 -68.43 -36.96
CA HIS A 156 18.90 -69.74 -36.35
C HIS A 156 18.13 -70.92 -36.95
N MET A 157 17.14 -70.68 -37.82
CA MET A 157 16.33 -71.73 -38.48
C MET A 157 16.83 -72.10 -39.89
N TYR A 158 17.93 -71.49 -40.37
CA TYR A 158 18.55 -71.80 -41.67
C TYR A 158 19.97 -72.38 -41.56
N ASP A 159 20.46 -72.67 -40.34
CA ASP A 159 21.79 -73.25 -40.08
C ASP A 159 21.72 -74.71 -39.53
N VAL A 160 20.83 -75.55 -40.09
CA VAL A 160 20.84 -77.03 -39.92
C VAL A 160 20.96 -77.67 -41.29
#